data_AF-A0A7V3X584-F1
#
_entry.id   AF-A0A7V3X584-F1
#
_cell.length_a   1.000
_cell.length_b   1.000
_cell.length_c   1.000
_cell.angle_alpha   90.00
_cell.angle_beta   90.00
_cell.angle_gamma   90.00
#
_symmetry.space_group_name_H-M   'P 1'
#
loop_
_entity.id
_entity.type
_entity.pdbx_description
1 polymer ?
#
loop_
_entity_poly.entity_id
_entity_poly.type
_entity_poly.pdbx_seq_one_letter_code
_entity_poly.pdbx_strand_id
1 'polypeptide(L)'
;YLVETKAGRFLVDCGMVQGSREAMARNREPFAFDVGTIDFVLLTHAHIDHSGLLPKLARDLVEWHDEGTDLPYLHFTASVDESKALNQIRSGAIIISASGMCNAGRIRHHLRNNLARPQCSILITGYQAEGTLGRRLVDGAPVVRIFGDEIPVNASVHTLNGFSAHADQAALLEWTSYFKTAPKQVFVVHGEAKAAKEFSGLLKNRYGWKTLVPEHGQTVTWNPQTQRLES
;
A
#
# COMPACT_ATOMS: atom_id res chain seq x y z
N TYR A 1 13.44 -7.97 -17.18
CA TYR A 1 14.78 -7.92 -17.82
C TYR A 1 15.80 -7.40 -16.83
N LEU A 2 17.05 -7.89 -16.85
CA LEU A 2 18.15 -7.34 -16.05
C LEU A 2 18.98 -6.39 -16.90
N VAL A 3 19.25 -5.19 -16.39
CA VAL A 3 20.04 -4.15 -17.05
C VAL A 3 21.25 -3.84 -16.19
N GLU A 4 22.43 -3.83 -16.81
CA GLU A 4 23.70 -3.50 -16.17
C GLU A 4 24.34 -2.30 -16.86
N THR A 5 24.78 -1.34 -16.06
CA THR A 5 25.50 -0.16 -16.51
C THR A 5 26.70 0.07 -15.60
N LYS A 6 27.58 1.01 -15.98
CA LYS A 6 28.66 1.45 -15.09
C LYS A 6 28.15 2.07 -13.78
N ALA A 7 26.90 2.54 -13.74
CA ALA A 7 26.32 3.27 -12.62
C ALA A 7 25.39 2.43 -11.73
N GLY A 8 25.09 1.19 -12.11
CA GLY A 8 24.19 0.34 -11.35
C GLY A 8 23.59 -0.80 -12.17
N ARG A 9 22.93 -1.72 -11.45
CA ARG A 9 22.31 -2.95 -11.93
C ARG A 9 20.86 -2.99 -11.46
N PHE A 10 19.92 -3.02 -12.38
CA PHE A 10 18.49 -2.94 -12.07
C PHE A 10 17.63 -3.87 -12.92
N LEU A 11 16.46 -4.24 -12.40
CA LEU A 11 15.47 -5.00 -13.16
C LEU A 11 14.44 -4.07 -13.81
N VAL A 12 14.12 -4.31 -15.08
CA VAL A 12 12.93 -3.78 -15.75
C VAL A 12 11.86 -4.86 -15.73
N ASP A 13 10.86 -4.70 -14.88
CA ASP A 13 9.82 -5.68 -14.56
C ASP A 13 10.32 -7.00 -13.95
N CYS A 14 9.52 -7.53 -13.03
CA CYS A 14 9.69 -8.81 -12.36
C CYS A 14 8.34 -9.55 -12.37
N GLY A 15 7.96 -10.00 -13.56
CA GLY A 15 6.61 -10.51 -13.83
C GLY A 15 6.51 -12.01 -14.00
N MET A 16 5.31 -12.54 -13.80
CA MET A 16 5.02 -13.97 -13.96
C MET A 16 4.70 -14.34 -15.41
N VAL A 17 5.24 -15.47 -15.85
CA VAL A 17 4.81 -16.09 -17.11
C VAL A 17 3.47 -16.78 -16.88
N GLN A 18 2.47 -16.52 -17.74
CA GLN A 18 1.11 -17.05 -17.61
C GLN A 18 0.82 -18.18 -18.62
N GLY A 19 -0.22 -18.96 -18.35
CA GLY A 19 -0.91 -19.75 -19.40
C GLY A 19 -0.56 -21.24 -19.52
N SER A 20 0.41 -21.77 -18.77
CA SER A 20 0.69 -23.23 -18.79
C SER A 20 1.27 -23.77 -17.48
N ARG A 21 1.29 -25.10 -17.33
CA ARG A 21 1.91 -25.77 -16.18
C ARG A 21 3.44 -25.60 -16.19
N GLU A 22 4.04 -25.56 -17.37
CA GLU A 22 5.45 -25.23 -17.57
C GLU A 22 5.74 -23.78 -17.17
N ALA A 23 4.85 -22.84 -17.50
CA ALA A 23 4.97 -21.44 -17.07
C ALA A 23 4.95 -21.31 -15.53
N MET A 24 4.09 -22.06 -14.85
CA MET A 24 4.06 -22.12 -13.38
C MET A 24 5.34 -22.73 -12.79
N ALA A 25 5.90 -23.77 -13.42
CA ALA A 25 7.16 -24.37 -13.00
C ALA A 25 8.33 -23.37 -13.16
N ARG A 26 8.40 -22.70 -14.32
CA ARG A 26 9.40 -21.66 -14.60
C ARG A 26 9.35 -20.49 -13.62
N ASN A 27 8.16 -20.06 -13.21
CA ASN A 27 7.99 -19.01 -12.20
C ASN A 27 8.57 -19.39 -10.81
N ARG A 28 8.83 -20.68 -10.55
CA ARG A 28 9.42 -21.19 -9.30
C ARG A 28 10.93 -21.39 -9.39
N GLU A 29 11.50 -21.36 -10.58
CA GLU A 29 12.95 -21.53 -10.76
C GLU A 29 13.72 -20.37 -10.09
N PRO A 30 14.94 -20.61 -9.58
CA PRO A 30 15.81 -19.56 -9.10
C PRO A 30 16.02 -18.49 -10.19
N PHE A 31 16.26 -17.24 -9.77
CA PHE A 31 16.64 -16.23 -10.74
C PHE A 31 17.99 -16.60 -11.37
N ALA A 32 18.14 -16.35 -12.67
CA ALA A 32 19.39 -16.60 -13.39
C ALA A 32 20.49 -15.55 -13.11
N PHE A 33 20.31 -14.75 -12.06
CA PHE A 33 21.20 -13.67 -11.63
C PHE A 33 21.22 -13.61 -10.10
N ASP A 34 22.28 -13.03 -9.56
CA ASP A 34 22.39 -12.76 -8.12
C ASP A 34 21.44 -11.62 -7.72
N VAL A 35 20.45 -11.96 -6.90
CA VAL A 35 19.43 -11.02 -6.44
C VAL A 35 20.00 -9.91 -5.58
N GLY A 36 21.05 -10.17 -4.80
CA GLY A 36 21.68 -9.21 -3.88
C GLY A 36 22.44 -8.08 -4.57
N THR A 37 22.67 -8.22 -5.87
CA THR A 37 23.39 -7.22 -6.69
C THR A 37 22.48 -6.21 -7.37
N ILE A 38 21.17 -6.30 -7.18
CA ILE A 38 20.19 -5.43 -7.82
C ILE A 38 19.93 -4.21 -6.94
N ASP A 39 20.13 -3.01 -7.49
CA ASP A 39 19.93 -1.75 -6.78
C ASP A 39 18.44 -1.40 -6.64
N PHE A 40 17.66 -1.64 -7.71
CA PHE A 40 16.22 -1.35 -7.74
C PHE A 40 15.49 -2.14 -8.84
N VAL A 41 14.16 -2.12 -8.78
CA VAL A 41 13.29 -2.62 -9.85
C VAL A 41 12.48 -1.46 -10.42
N LEU A 42 12.62 -1.23 -11.72
CA LEU A 42 11.77 -0.34 -12.50
C LEU A 42 10.56 -1.14 -13.00
N LEU A 43 9.39 -0.84 -12.46
CA LEU A 43 8.13 -1.41 -12.94
C LEU A 43 7.56 -0.52 -14.04
N THR A 44 7.35 -1.09 -15.22
CA THR A 44 6.71 -0.41 -16.34
C THR A 44 5.21 -0.25 -16.07
N HIS A 45 4.58 -1.24 -15.42
CA HIS A 45 3.22 -1.17 -14.91
C HIS A 45 2.91 -2.33 -13.92
N ALA A 46 1.73 -2.28 -13.28
CA ALA A 46 1.39 -3.12 -12.13
C ALA A 46 0.75 -4.49 -12.45
N HIS A 47 0.59 -4.88 -13.72
CA HIS A 47 0.00 -6.18 -14.04
C HIS A 47 0.89 -7.34 -13.59
N ILE A 48 0.28 -8.50 -13.37
CA ILE A 48 0.95 -9.67 -12.78
C ILE A 48 2.07 -10.24 -13.68
N ASP A 49 1.97 -10.04 -14.99
CA ASP A 49 2.98 -10.35 -15.99
C ASP A 49 4.17 -9.39 -15.99
N HIS A 50 4.12 -8.32 -15.17
CA HIS A 50 5.21 -7.36 -14.94
C HIS A 50 5.64 -7.27 -13.47
N SER A 51 4.76 -7.58 -12.51
CA SER A 51 5.01 -7.42 -11.07
C SER A 51 4.89 -8.73 -10.26
N GLY A 52 4.37 -9.80 -10.85
CA GLY A 52 3.94 -10.99 -10.12
C GLY A 52 5.06 -11.82 -9.46
N LEU A 53 6.33 -11.64 -9.87
CA LEU A 53 7.49 -12.29 -9.24
C LEU A 53 8.19 -11.41 -8.21
N LEU A 54 7.76 -10.16 -7.99
CA LEU A 54 8.31 -9.30 -6.93
C LEU A 54 8.30 -9.96 -5.55
N PRO A 55 7.25 -10.69 -5.11
CA PRO A 55 7.28 -11.36 -3.81
C PRO A 55 8.34 -12.46 -3.73
N LYS A 56 8.63 -13.15 -4.85
CA LYS A 56 9.71 -14.12 -4.95
C LYS A 56 11.07 -13.42 -4.86
N LEU A 57 11.27 -12.34 -5.62
CA LEU A 57 12.49 -11.53 -5.56
C LEU A 57 12.75 -10.99 -4.16
N ALA A 58 11.71 -10.49 -3.49
CA ALA A 58 11.81 -10.02 -2.11
C ALA A 58 12.23 -11.15 -1.17
N ARG A 59 11.63 -12.34 -1.26
CA ARG A 59 12.04 -13.49 -0.45
C ARG A 59 13.49 -13.90 -0.72
N ASP A 60 13.89 -14.02 -1.99
CA ASP A 60 15.25 -14.41 -2.35
C ASP A 60 16.28 -13.35 -1.86
N LEU A 61 15.92 -12.06 -1.88
CA LEU A 61 16.70 -10.96 -1.26
C LEU A 61 16.80 -11.08 0.27
N VAL A 62 15.75 -11.56 0.92
CA VAL A 62 15.75 -11.83 2.37
C VAL A 62 16.69 -12.97 2.70
N GLU A 63 16.62 -14.08 1.95
CA GLU A 63 17.53 -15.22 2.11
C GLU A 63 18.99 -14.78 1.88
N TRP A 64 19.25 -13.98 0.84
CA TRP A 64 20.57 -13.37 0.62
C TRP A 64 21.01 -12.47 1.79
N HIS A 65 20.10 -11.68 2.37
CA HIS A 65 20.41 -10.83 3.52
C HIS A 65 20.78 -11.66 4.77
N ASP A 66 20.04 -12.74 5.04
CA ASP A 66 20.31 -13.65 6.14
C ASP A 66 21.69 -14.34 6.01
N GLU A 67 22.18 -14.56 4.79
CA GLU A 67 23.51 -15.14 4.50
C GLU A 67 24.65 -14.11 4.44
N GLY A 68 24.32 -12.81 4.35
CA GLY A 68 25.29 -11.74 4.16
C GLY A 68 26.06 -11.34 5.41
N THR A 69 27.26 -10.80 5.23
CA THR A 69 28.05 -10.16 6.30
C THR A 69 28.06 -8.66 6.08
N ASP A 70 27.94 -7.87 7.17
CA ASP A 70 27.99 -6.40 7.16
C ASP A 70 26.81 -5.68 6.42
N LEU A 71 25.61 -6.29 6.44
CA LEU A 71 24.39 -5.71 5.88
C LEU A 71 23.63 -4.84 6.91
N PRO A 72 22.79 -3.87 6.49
CA PRO A 72 21.98 -3.07 7.42
C PRO A 72 21.12 -3.98 8.31
N TYR A 73 21.11 -3.70 9.63
CA TYR A 73 20.44 -4.51 10.67
C TYR A 73 18.95 -4.75 10.37
N LEU A 74 18.64 -5.85 9.70
CA LEU A 74 17.29 -6.33 9.42
C LEU A 74 17.15 -7.73 10.02
N HIS A 75 16.17 -7.90 10.90
CA HIS A 75 15.91 -9.18 11.56
C HIS A 75 14.46 -9.59 11.31
N PHE A 76 14.27 -10.68 10.57
CA PHE A 76 12.94 -11.21 10.31
C PHE A 76 12.41 -11.95 11.53
N THR A 77 11.23 -11.52 11.99
CA THR A 77 10.55 -12.13 13.13
C THR A 77 9.37 -12.95 12.64
N ALA A 78 9.53 -14.27 12.59
CA ALA A 78 8.51 -15.17 12.06
C ALA A 78 7.67 -15.82 13.17
N SER A 79 8.25 -16.09 14.35
CA SER A 79 7.52 -16.77 15.42
C SER A 79 6.74 -15.80 16.32
N VAL A 80 5.71 -16.35 16.99
CA VAL A 80 4.92 -15.59 17.98
C VAL A 80 5.80 -15.20 19.18
N ASP A 81 6.68 -16.09 19.61
CA ASP A 81 7.51 -15.86 20.80
C ASP A 81 8.63 -14.85 20.54
N GLU A 82 9.24 -14.86 19.35
CA GLU A 82 10.13 -13.78 18.91
C GLU A 82 9.39 -12.43 18.88
N SER A 83 8.19 -12.39 18.29
CA SER A 83 7.39 -11.16 18.25
C SER A 83 7.03 -10.65 19.64
N LYS A 84 6.76 -11.56 20.59
CA LYS A 84 6.55 -11.19 21.99
C LYS A 84 7.84 -10.64 22.62
N ALA A 85 8.98 -11.27 22.35
CA ALA A 85 10.28 -10.84 22.87
C ALA A 85 10.64 -9.41 22.44
N LEU A 86 10.28 -9.00 21.23
CA LEU A 86 10.46 -7.61 20.76
C LEU A 86 9.81 -6.57 21.69
N ASN A 87 8.73 -6.91 22.40
CA ASN A 87 8.06 -5.99 23.32
C ASN A 87 8.88 -5.70 24.60
N GLN A 88 9.91 -6.49 24.88
CA GLN A 88 10.83 -6.25 25.98
C GLN A 88 11.92 -5.22 25.64
N ILE A 89 12.08 -4.88 24.35
CA ILE A 89 13.08 -3.92 23.91
C ILE A 89 12.71 -2.52 24.41
N ARG A 90 13.65 -1.86 25.09
CA ARG A 90 13.43 -0.55 25.70
C ARG A 90 13.94 0.62 24.86
N SER A 91 14.95 0.44 24.03
CA SER A 91 15.52 1.47 23.15
C SER A 91 16.34 0.83 22.03
N GLY A 92 16.62 1.58 20.97
CA GLY A 92 17.60 1.19 19.94
C GLY A 92 17.08 0.19 18.89
N ALA A 93 15.77 0.04 18.74
CA ALA A 93 15.18 -0.84 17.73
C ALA A 93 14.10 -0.14 16.91
N ILE A 94 14.02 -0.52 15.63
CA ILE A 94 12.92 -0.18 14.73
C ILE A 94 12.12 -1.48 14.52
N ILE A 95 10.83 -1.44 14.86
CA ILE A 95 9.92 -2.57 14.67
C ILE A 95 8.98 -2.23 13.51
N ILE A 96 9.08 -2.98 12.42
CA ILE A 96 8.19 -2.87 11.27
C ILE A 96 7.18 -4.02 11.36
N SER A 97 5.89 -3.71 11.43
CA SER A 97 4.84 -4.73 11.64
C SER A 97 3.55 -4.42 10.89
N ALA A 98 2.97 -5.46 10.31
CA ALA A 98 1.63 -5.44 9.74
C ALA A 98 0.53 -5.60 10.83
N SER A 99 -0.71 -5.15 10.61
CA SER A 99 -1.24 -4.53 9.39
C SER A 99 -1.08 -3.01 9.33
N GLY A 100 -0.99 -2.47 8.11
CA GLY A 100 -0.74 -1.04 7.86
C GLY A 100 -1.81 -0.07 8.38
N MET A 101 -3.02 -0.55 8.70
CA MET A 101 -4.08 0.24 9.32
C MET A 101 -4.27 -0.02 10.83
N CYS A 102 -3.36 -0.82 11.42
CA CYS A 102 -3.33 -1.14 12.85
C CYS A 102 -4.54 -1.92 13.41
N ASN A 103 -5.45 -2.41 12.57
CA ASN A 103 -6.67 -3.09 13.03
C ASN A 103 -6.48 -4.55 13.43
N ALA A 104 -5.40 -5.20 12.97
CA ALA A 104 -5.19 -6.63 13.17
C ALA A 104 -3.70 -6.99 13.14
N GLY A 105 -3.38 -8.18 13.65
CA GLY A 105 -2.03 -8.72 13.64
C GLY A 105 -1.14 -8.22 14.78
N ARG A 106 0.16 -8.48 14.63
CA ARG A 106 1.20 -8.25 15.65
C ARG A 106 1.34 -6.76 16.01
N ILE A 107 1.05 -5.86 15.08
CA ILE A 107 1.07 -4.41 15.33
C ILE A 107 0.22 -4.00 16.54
N ARG A 108 -0.93 -4.66 16.78
CA ARG A 108 -1.77 -4.34 17.95
C ARG A 108 -1.07 -4.63 19.27
N HIS A 109 -0.26 -5.71 19.32
CA HIS A 109 0.53 -6.04 20.50
C HIS A 109 1.67 -5.03 20.67
N HIS A 110 2.36 -4.67 19.59
CA HIS A 110 3.42 -3.66 19.65
C HIS A 110 2.88 -2.28 20.05
N LEU A 111 1.73 -1.86 19.52
CA LEU A 111 1.08 -0.62 19.92
C LEU A 111 0.65 -0.65 21.38
N ARG A 112 0.03 -1.75 21.85
CA ARG A 112 -0.36 -1.90 23.26
C ARG A 112 0.82 -1.75 24.22
N ASN A 113 1.99 -2.25 23.84
CA ASN A 113 3.19 -2.19 24.68
C ASN A 113 3.96 -0.85 24.58
N ASN A 114 3.73 -0.06 23.53
CA ASN A 114 4.56 1.12 23.24
C ASN A 114 3.83 2.47 23.23
N LEU A 115 2.51 2.52 23.06
CA LEU A 115 1.77 3.79 22.99
C LEU A 115 1.86 4.62 24.27
N ALA A 116 1.86 3.97 25.44
CA ALA A 116 1.94 4.66 26.73
C ALA A 116 3.34 5.20 27.06
N ARG A 117 4.35 4.89 26.23
CA ARG A 117 5.76 5.21 26.46
C ARG A 117 6.14 6.49 25.70
N PRO A 118 6.41 7.62 26.38
CA PRO A 118 6.70 8.90 25.70
C PRO A 118 8.01 8.90 24.90
N GLN A 119 8.93 7.98 25.21
CA GLN A 119 10.18 7.79 24.46
C GLN A 119 10.01 7.02 23.15
N CYS A 120 8.80 6.51 22.86
CA CYS A 120 8.51 5.77 21.64
C CYS A 120 7.92 6.70 20.57
N SER A 121 8.15 6.34 19.31
CA SER A 121 7.56 7.01 18.16
C SER A 121 6.83 5.99 17.29
N ILE A 122 5.63 6.34 16.84
CA ILE A 122 4.82 5.55 15.91
C ILE A 122 4.87 6.25 14.56
N LEU A 123 5.40 5.56 13.54
CA LEU A 123 5.50 6.06 12.18
C LEU A 123 4.44 5.38 11.32
N ILE A 124 3.47 6.16 10.85
CA ILE A 124 2.42 5.72 9.93
C ILE A 124 2.85 6.10 8.51
N THR A 125 3.09 5.09 7.67
CA THR A 125 3.66 5.27 6.33
C THR A 125 2.61 5.31 5.22
N GLY A 126 1.33 5.06 5.53
CA GLY A 126 0.28 4.97 4.52
C GLY A 126 -1.06 5.49 5.01
N TYR A 127 -2.00 5.56 4.07
CA TYR A 127 -3.36 6.04 4.32
C TYR A 127 -4.07 5.25 5.43
N GLN A 128 -4.81 5.96 6.28
CA GLN A 128 -5.59 5.39 7.37
C GLN A 128 -7.07 5.65 7.15
N ALA A 129 -7.84 4.60 6.88
CA ALA A 129 -9.28 4.72 6.66
C ALA A 129 -10.03 5.10 7.95
N GLU A 130 -11.13 5.82 7.80
CA GLU A 130 -12.04 6.13 8.90
C GLU A 130 -12.49 4.87 9.66
N GLY A 131 -12.60 4.97 10.98
CA GLY A 131 -12.97 3.85 11.86
C GLY A 131 -11.83 2.89 12.20
N THR A 132 -10.65 3.03 11.61
CA THR A 132 -9.47 2.21 11.95
C THR A 132 -8.74 2.70 13.20
N LEU A 133 -8.02 1.82 13.87
CA LEU A 133 -7.15 2.19 14.99
C LEU A 133 -6.07 3.18 14.53
N GLY A 134 -5.46 2.93 13.37
CA GLY A 134 -4.43 3.81 12.86
C GLY A 134 -4.95 5.21 12.53
N ARG A 135 -6.19 5.35 12.04
CA ARG A 135 -6.80 6.68 11.83
C ARG A 135 -6.98 7.43 13.14
N ARG A 136 -7.45 6.77 14.20
CA ARG A 136 -7.54 7.40 15.54
C ARG A 136 -6.19 7.90 16.06
N LEU A 137 -5.11 7.16 15.79
CA LEU A 137 -3.76 7.58 16.17
C LEU A 137 -3.31 8.80 15.38
N VAL A 138 -3.53 8.80 14.06
CA VAL A 138 -3.21 9.94 13.19
C VAL A 138 -4.01 11.19 13.56
N ASP A 139 -5.29 11.02 13.92
CA ASP A 139 -6.17 12.12 14.36
C ASP A 139 -5.82 12.63 15.78
N GLY A 140 -4.80 12.06 16.44
CA GLY A 140 -4.31 12.52 17.73
C GLY A 140 -5.15 12.11 18.93
N ALA A 141 -5.84 10.96 18.87
CA ALA A 141 -6.63 10.47 20.00
C ALA A 141 -5.75 10.30 21.25
N PRO A 142 -6.09 10.93 22.39
CA PRO A 142 -5.27 10.85 23.62
C PRO A 142 -5.31 9.46 24.27
N VAL A 143 -6.37 8.69 23.97
CA VAL A 143 -6.57 7.32 24.44
C VAL A 143 -7.16 6.48 23.31
N VAL A 144 -6.65 5.26 23.15
CA VAL A 144 -7.17 4.26 22.22
C VAL A 144 -7.48 2.95 22.93
N ARG A 145 -8.39 2.15 22.37
CA ARG A 145 -8.76 0.84 22.93
C ARG A 145 -8.10 -0.28 22.14
N ILE A 146 -7.33 -1.14 22.81
CA ILE A 146 -6.66 -2.30 22.19
C ILE A 146 -6.89 -3.53 23.08
N PHE A 147 -7.43 -4.61 22.51
CA PHE A 147 -7.79 -5.85 23.24
C PHE A 147 -8.70 -5.65 24.46
N GLY A 148 -9.52 -4.59 24.45
CA GLY A 148 -10.41 -4.24 25.56
C GLY A 148 -9.81 -3.24 26.54
N ASP A 149 -8.48 -3.08 26.55
CA ASP A 149 -7.78 -2.14 27.43
C ASP A 149 -7.79 -0.73 26.85
N GLU A 150 -7.94 0.27 27.71
CA GLU A 150 -7.74 1.68 27.37
C GLU A 150 -6.27 2.06 27.57
N ILE A 151 -5.65 2.58 26.51
CA ILE A 151 -4.20 2.82 26.46
C ILE A 151 -3.98 4.30 26.17
N PRO A 152 -3.27 5.04 27.05
CA PRO A 152 -2.91 6.42 26.79
C PRO A 152 -1.90 6.50 25.65
N VAL A 153 -2.06 7.50 24.78
CA VAL A 153 -1.16 7.77 23.66
C VAL A 153 -0.19 8.86 24.08
N ASN A 154 0.91 8.45 24.72
CA ASN A 154 2.01 9.33 25.12
C ASN A 154 3.15 9.32 24.10
N ALA A 155 3.27 8.25 23.31
CA ALA A 155 4.21 8.16 22.20
C ALA A 155 3.87 9.19 21.11
N SER A 156 4.91 9.76 20.49
CA SER A 156 4.71 10.68 19.36
C SER A 156 4.24 9.91 18.12
N VAL A 157 3.16 10.35 17.48
CA VAL A 157 2.67 9.77 16.21
C VAL A 157 3.07 10.67 15.05
N HIS A 158 3.72 10.08 14.03
CA HIS A 158 4.21 10.76 12.84
C HIS A 158 3.61 10.12 11.60
N THR A 159 3.30 10.93 10.58
CA THR A 159 2.83 10.46 9.27
C THR A 159 3.82 10.82 8.17
N LEU A 160 4.22 9.86 7.35
CA LEU A 160 4.97 10.15 6.13
C LEU A 160 4.01 10.34 4.96
N ASN A 161 3.78 11.60 4.60
CA ASN A 161 3.07 11.93 3.37
C ASN A 161 3.99 11.61 2.19
N GLY A 162 3.67 10.60 1.38
CA GLY A 162 4.41 10.32 0.14
C GLY A 162 4.62 8.85 -0.26
N PHE A 163 4.35 7.87 0.62
CA PHE A 163 4.46 6.44 0.27
C PHE A 163 3.13 5.79 -0.16
N SER A 164 2.06 6.58 -0.28
CA SER A 164 0.80 6.10 -0.85
C SER A 164 0.99 5.90 -2.36
N ALA A 165 0.81 4.68 -2.85
CA ALA A 165 0.81 4.37 -4.29
C ALA A 165 -0.45 4.89 -5.02
N HIS A 166 -1.33 5.62 -4.32
CA HIS A 166 -2.55 6.18 -4.90
C HIS A 166 -2.29 7.57 -5.48
N ALA A 167 -2.78 7.79 -6.71
CA ALA A 167 -2.80 9.11 -7.33
C ALA A 167 -3.55 10.11 -6.45
N ASP A 168 -2.99 11.31 -6.30
CA ASP A 168 -3.66 12.40 -5.63
C ASP A 168 -4.76 13.02 -6.53
N GLN A 169 -5.49 14.00 -5.99
CA GLN A 169 -6.57 14.67 -6.73
C GLN A 169 -6.08 15.34 -8.02
N ALA A 170 -4.88 15.92 -8.00
CA ALA A 170 -4.32 16.63 -9.15
C ALA A 170 -3.97 15.64 -10.27
N ALA A 171 -3.29 14.54 -9.92
CA ALA A 171 -2.96 13.45 -10.84
C ALA A 171 -4.22 12.80 -11.43
N LEU A 172 -5.27 12.59 -10.62
CA LEU A 172 -6.55 12.09 -11.13
C LEU A 172 -7.22 13.06 -12.10
N LEU A 173 -7.21 14.37 -11.81
CA LEU A 173 -7.77 15.38 -12.71
C LEU A 173 -6.97 15.48 -14.01
N GLU A 174 -5.64 15.42 -13.93
CA GLU A 174 -4.76 15.39 -15.09
C GLU A 174 -5.05 14.15 -15.95
N TRP A 175 -5.12 12.98 -15.34
CA TRP A 175 -5.49 11.74 -16.03
C TRP A 175 -6.84 11.86 -16.74
N THR A 176 -7.85 12.43 -16.08
CA THR A 176 -9.16 12.65 -16.73
C THR A 176 -9.13 13.63 -17.90
N SER A 177 -8.16 14.55 -17.94
CA SER A 177 -8.05 15.53 -19.03
C SER A 177 -7.69 14.92 -20.38
N TYR A 178 -7.13 13.71 -20.39
CA TYR A 178 -6.75 13.00 -21.62
C TYR A 178 -7.94 12.35 -22.34
N PHE A 179 -9.15 12.36 -21.77
CA PHE A 179 -10.35 11.85 -22.43
C PHE A 179 -10.81 12.83 -23.54
N LYS A 180 -10.69 12.40 -24.81
CA LYS A 180 -11.13 13.18 -25.98
C LYS A 180 -12.66 13.29 -26.09
N THR A 181 -13.37 12.28 -25.60
CA THR A 181 -14.84 12.22 -25.60
C THR A 181 -15.32 12.09 -24.16
N ALA A 182 -16.26 12.93 -23.77
CA ALA A 182 -16.84 12.88 -22.42
C ALA A 182 -17.47 11.50 -22.16
N PRO A 183 -17.16 10.85 -21.03
CA PRO A 183 -17.86 9.64 -20.62
C PRO A 183 -19.36 9.92 -20.48
N LYS A 184 -20.20 8.98 -20.94
CA LYS A 184 -21.66 9.08 -20.77
C LYS A 184 -22.09 9.13 -19.31
N GLN A 185 -21.28 8.52 -18.43
CA GLN A 185 -21.45 8.50 -16.98
C GLN A 185 -20.12 8.16 -16.32
N VAL A 186 -19.84 8.80 -15.19
CA VAL A 186 -18.71 8.49 -14.32
C VAL A 186 -19.22 8.04 -12.96
N PHE A 187 -18.60 7.01 -12.41
CA PHE A 187 -18.83 6.53 -11.04
C PHE A 187 -17.56 6.77 -10.24
N VAL A 188 -17.64 7.60 -9.20
CA VAL A 188 -16.52 7.82 -8.27
C VAL A 188 -16.71 6.88 -7.10
N VAL A 189 -15.78 5.93 -6.96
CA VAL A 189 -15.81 4.84 -5.98
C VAL A 189 -14.47 4.71 -5.27
N HIS A 190 -14.40 3.86 -4.25
CA HIS A 190 -13.16 3.51 -3.54
C HIS A 190 -12.44 4.73 -2.93
N GLY A 191 -13.15 5.47 -2.07
CA GLY A 191 -12.63 6.58 -1.28
C GLY A 191 -13.60 6.98 -0.17
N GLU A 192 -13.15 7.79 0.78
CA GLU A 192 -14.04 8.36 1.80
C GLU A 192 -15.20 9.13 1.15
N ALA A 193 -16.40 9.02 1.71
CA ALA A 193 -17.62 9.57 1.11
C ALA A 193 -17.51 11.08 0.81
N LYS A 194 -16.85 11.83 1.70
CA LYS A 194 -16.60 13.26 1.51
C LYS A 194 -15.65 13.51 0.33
N ALA A 195 -14.49 12.85 0.29
CA ALA A 195 -13.51 12.97 -0.77
C ALA A 195 -14.08 12.57 -2.14
N ALA A 196 -14.85 11.48 -2.20
CA ALA A 196 -15.51 11.03 -3.42
C ALA A 196 -16.54 12.05 -3.93
N LYS A 197 -17.34 12.66 -3.03
CA LYS A 197 -18.29 13.72 -3.38
C LYS A 197 -17.59 14.98 -3.86
N GLU A 198 -16.51 15.40 -3.21
CA GLU A 198 -15.69 16.54 -3.63
C GLU A 198 -15.10 16.33 -5.02
N PHE A 199 -14.45 15.18 -5.26
CA PHE A 199 -13.88 14.85 -6.56
C PHE A 199 -14.95 14.76 -7.67
N SER A 200 -16.10 14.15 -7.35
CA SER A 200 -17.26 14.12 -8.23
C SER A 200 -17.77 15.52 -8.60
N GLY A 201 -17.78 16.46 -7.65
CA GLY A 201 -18.08 17.86 -7.89
C GLY A 201 -17.06 18.56 -8.79
N LEU A 202 -15.77 18.27 -8.63
CA LEU A 202 -14.71 18.81 -9.50
C LEU A 202 -14.87 18.36 -10.96
N LEU A 203 -15.19 17.09 -11.20
CA LEU A 203 -15.44 16.58 -12.55
C LEU A 203 -16.66 17.23 -13.20
N LYS A 204 -17.74 17.44 -12.44
CA LYS A 204 -18.93 18.18 -12.89
C LYS A 204 -18.59 19.62 -13.25
N ASN A 205 -17.93 20.34 -12.35
CA ASN A 205 -17.66 21.76 -12.53
C ASN A 205 -16.65 22.04 -13.63
N ARG A 206 -15.62 21.20 -13.76
CA ARG A 206 -14.51 21.40 -14.71
C ARG A 206 -14.85 20.92 -16.13
N TYR A 207 -15.55 19.80 -16.26
CA TYR A 207 -15.76 19.14 -17.55
C TYR A 207 -17.23 18.97 -17.94
N GLY A 208 -18.18 19.35 -17.07
CA GLY A 208 -19.61 19.14 -17.31
C GLY A 208 -20.01 17.66 -17.30
N TRP A 209 -19.17 16.78 -16.76
CA TRP A 209 -19.41 15.33 -16.82
C TRP A 209 -20.55 14.90 -15.91
N LYS A 210 -21.34 13.93 -16.38
CA LYS A 210 -22.37 13.29 -15.57
C LYS A 210 -21.70 12.31 -14.59
N THR A 211 -21.65 12.67 -13.32
CA THR A 211 -21.01 11.85 -12.27
C THR A 211 -22.00 11.39 -11.20
N LEU A 212 -21.74 10.20 -10.65
CA LEU A 212 -22.46 9.60 -9.52
C LEU A 212 -21.44 9.09 -8.50
N VAL A 213 -21.74 9.23 -7.21
CA VAL A 213 -21.01 8.58 -6.11
C VAL A 213 -21.95 7.52 -5.54
N PRO A 214 -21.82 6.23 -5.90
CA PRO A 214 -22.68 5.19 -5.39
C PRO A 214 -22.53 5.03 -3.87
N GLU A 215 -23.64 4.75 -3.19
CA GLU A 215 -23.63 4.35 -1.79
C GLU A 215 -23.28 2.86 -1.64
N HIS A 216 -22.78 2.48 -0.46
CA HIS A 216 -22.45 1.08 -0.19
C HIS A 216 -23.70 0.19 -0.32
N GLY A 217 -23.61 -0.86 -1.13
CA GLY A 217 -24.75 -1.76 -1.41
C GLY A 217 -25.75 -1.24 -2.44
N GLN A 218 -25.54 -0.05 -3.01
CA GLN A 218 -26.40 0.48 -4.06
C GLN A 218 -26.16 -0.25 -5.39
N THR A 219 -27.22 -0.77 -5.99
CA THR A 219 -27.21 -1.26 -7.37
C THR A 219 -27.56 -0.13 -8.32
N VAL A 220 -26.73 0.10 -9.32
CA VAL A 220 -27.01 1.06 -10.39
C VAL A 220 -27.25 0.31 -11.69
N THR A 221 -28.45 0.44 -12.25
CA THR A 221 -28.77 -0.09 -13.57
C THR A 221 -28.31 0.90 -14.64
N TRP A 222 -27.29 0.52 -15.41
CA TRP A 222 -26.82 1.30 -16.56
C TRP A 222 -27.51 0.82 -17.84
N ASN A 223 -28.36 1.66 -18.45
CA ASN A 223 -28.98 1.35 -19.74
C ASN A 223 -28.30 2.19 -20.85
N PRO A 224 -27.45 1.60 -21.71
CA PRO A 224 -26.71 2.33 -22.72
C PRO A 224 -27.56 2.87 -23.89
N GLN A 225 -28.85 2.55 -23.97
CA GLN A 225 -29.71 2.85 -25.13
C GLN A 225 -30.51 4.17 -25.07
N THR A 226 -30.49 4.91 -23.96
CA THR A 226 -31.22 6.19 -23.86
C THR A 226 -30.34 7.38 -24.22
N GLN A 227 -30.11 7.55 -25.52
CA GLN A 227 -29.91 8.84 -26.22
C GLN A 227 -29.47 8.55 -27.66
N ARG A 228 -30.42 8.13 -28.50
CA ARG A 228 -30.38 8.53 -29.90
C ARG A 228 -30.68 10.03 -29.89
N LEU A 229 -29.75 10.82 -30.42
CA LEU A 229 -30.02 12.19 -30.83
C LEU A 229 -31.19 12.13 -31.82
N GLU A 230 -32.35 12.67 -31.44
CA GLU A 230 -33.32 13.10 -32.43
C GLU A 230 -32.72 14.29 -33.17
N SER A 231 -32.86 14.23 -34.50
CA SER A 231 -32.29 15.09 -35.54
C SER A 231 -32.53 16.58 -35.33
#